data_AF-A0A5J4P5L3-F1
#
_entry.id   AF-A0A5J4P5L3-F1
#
_cell.length_a   1.000
_cell.length_b   1.000
_cell.length_c   1.000
_cell.angle_alpha   90.00
_cell.angle_beta   90.00
_cell.angle_gamma   90.00
#
_symmetry.space_group_name_H-M   'P 1'
#
loop_
_entity.id
_entity.type
_entity.pdbx_description
1 polymer ?
#
loop_
_entity_poly.entity_id
_entity_poly.type
_entity_poly.pdbx_seq_one_letter_code
_entity_poly.pdbx_strand_id
1 'polypeptide(L)'
;IRFRNRIEQTYENILGRQGVISAELLKNTIAGVNAVPTCLLQAGGAERERLRIRSLEINSTSTYRESKTTQSNLRDFVLSRGMEDIALSAITEEFGESFKMFLKKDLDYSTSHVNHCLCWLNRLLYIAVDQEVLRTNPLEDVEYEKKPPPKLRHITRNELKKIMETPMPYERQEL
;
A
#
# COMPACT_ATOMS: atom_id res chain seq x y z
N ILE A 1 15.77 -36.86 -11.28
CA ILE A 1 15.24 -36.56 -12.64
C ILE A 1 13.96 -35.71 -12.55
N ARG A 2 12.89 -36.17 -11.89
CA ARG A 2 11.59 -35.46 -11.83
C ARG A 2 11.64 -34.01 -11.30
N PHE A 3 12.44 -33.75 -10.26
CA PHE A 3 12.57 -32.40 -9.68
C PHE A 3 13.37 -31.44 -10.58
N ARG A 4 14.43 -31.94 -11.23
CA ARG A 4 15.23 -31.17 -12.19
C ARG A 4 14.39 -30.74 -13.39
N ASN A 5 13.61 -31.66 -13.96
CA ASN A 5 12.70 -31.33 -15.06
C ASN A 5 11.64 -30.30 -14.65
N ARG A 6 11.15 -30.35 -13.40
CA ARG A 6 10.23 -29.34 -12.86
C ARG A 6 10.90 -27.96 -12.74
N ILE A 7 12.15 -27.90 -12.29
CA ILE A 7 12.93 -26.66 -12.26
C ILE A 7 13.08 -26.10 -13.68
N GLU A 8 13.56 -26.92 -14.62
CA GLU A 8 13.81 -26.50 -16.01
C GLU A 8 12.52 -26.02 -16.69
N GLN A 9 11.40 -26.73 -16.52
CA GLN A 9 10.09 -26.29 -17.05
C GLN A 9 9.61 -24.97 -16.43
N THR A 10 9.81 -24.79 -15.13
CA THR A 10 9.41 -23.56 -14.43
C THR A 10 10.29 -22.39 -14.88
N TYR A 11 11.59 -22.64 -15.06
CA TYR A 11 12.54 -21.69 -15.61
C TYR A 11 12.14 -21.24 -17.02
N GLU A 12 11.95 -22.17 -17.96
CA GLU A 12 11.58 -21.80 -19.34
C GLU A 12 10.24 -21.02 -19.40
N ASN A 13 9.28 -21.37 -18.55
CA ASN A 13 8.00 -20.69 -18.48
C ASN A 13 8.13 -19.23 -17.97
N ILE A 14 8.86 -19.01 -16.88
CA ILE A 14 9.06 -17.67 -16.31
C ILE A 14 9.86 -16.81 -17.30
N LEU A 15 10.93 -17.36 -17.87
CA LEU A 15 11.78 -16.64 -18.83
C LEU A 15 10.98 -16.23 -20.06
N GLY A 16 10.13 -17.13 -20.59
CA GLY A 16 9.28 -16.83 -21.75
C GLY A 16 8.21 -15.77 -21.49
N ARG A 17 7.70 -15.65 -20.25
CA ARG A 17 6.63 -14.69 -19.90
C ARG A 17 7.18 -13.33 -19.48
N GLN A 18 8.30 -13.30 -18.77
CA GLN A 18 8.82 -12.08 -18.12
C GLN A 18 10.15 -11.60 -18.72
N GLY A 19 10.85 -12.44 -19.49
CA GLY A 19 12.14 -12.11 -20.12
C GLY A 19 13.32 -12.03 -19.14
N VAL A 20 13.08 -12.23 -17.85
CA VAL A 20 14.08 -12.20 -16.77
C VAL A 20 13.75 -13.24 -15.70
N ILE A 21 14.77 -13.76 -15.02
CA ILE A 21 14.65 -14.74 -13.93
C ILE A 21 15.68 -14.46 -12.84
N SER A 22 15.25 -14.59 -11.59
CA SER A 22 16.14 -14.81 -10.43
C SER A 22 15.95 -16.17 -9.79
N ALA A 23 16.93 -16.56 -8.98
CA ALA A 23 16.89 -17.76 -8.16
C ALA A 23 15.75 -17.72 -7.13
N GLU A 24 15.40 -16.53 -6.62
CA GLU A 24 14.34 -16.37 -5.63
C GLU A 24 12.95 -16.54 -6.24
N LEU A 25 12.69 -15.93 -7.40
CA LEU A 25 11.45 -16.11 -8.15
C LEU A 25 11.24 -17.58 -8.55
N LEU A 26 12.29 -18.25 -9.03
CA LEU A 26 12.24 -19.67 -9.40
C LEU A 26 11.94 -20.55 -8.16
N LYS A 27 12.62 -20.28 -7.04
CA LYS A 27 12.40 -21.00 -5.77
C LYS A 27 10.97 -20.82 -5.26
N ASN A 28 10.46 -19.59 -5.23
CA ASN A 28 9.12 -19.28 -4.70
C ASN A 28 8.03 -19.97 -5.54
N THR A 29 8.20 -19.96 -6.87
CA THR A 29 7.29 -20.63 -7.80
C THR A 29 7.28 -22.15 -7.62
N ILE A 30 8.46 -22.77 -7.41
CA ILE A 30 8.57 -24.23 -7.19
C ILE A 30 8.03 -24.63 -5.81
N ALA A 31 8.33 -23.83 -4.78
CA ALA A 31 7.92 -24.11 -3.41
C ALA A 31 6.41 -23.87 -3.18
N GLY A 32 5.71 -23.25 -4.14
CA GLY A 32 4.30 -22.88 -3.98
C GLY A 32 4.10 -21.85 -2.86
N VAL A 33 5.19 -21.20 -2.42
CA VAL A 33 5.16 -20.17 -1.39
C VAL A 33 4.78 -18.88 -2.08
N ASN A 34 3.50 -18.52 -1.93
CA ASN A 34 2.87 -17.28 -2.39
C ASN A 34 3.23 -16.90 -3.83
N ALA A 35 2.38 -17.29 -4.79
CA ALA A 35 2.46 -16.76 -6.14
C ALA A 35 2.58 -15.23 -6.07
N VAL A 36 3.71 -14.72 -6.54
CA VAL A 36 4.04 -13.29 -6.48
C VAL A 36 2.93 -12.53 -7.22
N PRO A 37 2.21 -11.61 -6.56
CA PRO A 37 1.13 -10.88 -7.21
C PRO A 37 1.67 -10.07 -8.38
N THR A 38 1.03 -10.20 -9.54
CA THR A 38 1.39 -9.44 -10.76
C THR A 38 0.41 -8.31 -11.07
N CYS A 39 -0.73 -8.28 -10.38
CA CYS A 39 -1.72 -7.22 -10.46
C CYS A 39 -1.78 -6.39 -9.17
N LEU A 40 -2.20 -5.14 -9.27
CA LEU A 40 -2.12 -4.15 -8.20
C LEU A 40 -3.04 -4.48 -7.02
N LEU A 41 -4.31 -4.82 -7.27
CA LEU A 41 -5.25 -5.09 -6.19
C LEU A 41 -4.95 -6.44 -5.54
N GLN A 42 -4.48 -7.41 -6.31
CA GLN A 42 -3.90 -8.66 -5.77
C GLN A 42 -2.70 -8.39 -4.86
N ALA A 43 -1.75 -7.54 -5.30
CA ALA A 43 -0.59 -7.14 -4.50
C ALA A 43 -1.02 -6.47 -3.19
N GLY A 44 -2.01 -5.58 -3.27
CA GLY A 44 -2.61 -4.96 -2.09
C GLY A 44 -3.26 -5.98 -1.15
N GLY A 45 -3.96 -6.98 -1.68
CA GLY A 45 -4.53 -8.08 -0.90
C GLY A 45 -3.47 -8.90 -0.15
N ALA A 46 -2.40 -9.30 -0.85
CA ALA A 46 -1.29 -10.03 -0.26
C ALA A 46 -0.57 -9.22 0.82
N GLU A 47 -0.34 -7.92 0.57
CA GLU A 47 0.31 -7.04 1.52
C GLU A 47 -0.52 -6.83 2.79
N ARG A 48 -1.83 -6.68 2.65
CA ARG A 48 -2.75 -6.62 3.79
C ARG A 48 -2.73 -7.89 4.63
N GLU A 49 -2.66 -9.06 4.00
CA GLU A 49 -2.60 -10.32 4.73
C GLU A 49 -1.29 -10.44 5.51
N ARG A 50 -0.17 -9.99 4.92
CA ARG A 50 1.10 -9.85 5.65
C ARG A 50 0.96 -8.92 6.86
N LEU A 51 0.30 -7.78 6.70
CA LEU A 51 0.03 -6.85 7.81
C LEU A 51 -0.87 -7.45 8.88
N ARG A 52 -1.86 -8.26 8.49
CA ARG A 52 -2.74 -8.97 9.43
C ARG A 52 -1.95 -9.94 10.29
N ILE A 53 -1.11 -10.79 9.68
CA ILE A 53 -0.24 -11.72 10.41
C ILE A 53 0.67 -10.94 11.37
N ARG A 54 1.35 -9.90 10.87
CA ARG A 54 2.23 -9.06 11.68
C ARG A 54 1.52 -8.41 12.86
N SER A 55 0.26 -7.98 12.68
CA SER A 55 -0.52 -7.35 13.75
C SER A 55 -0.77 -8.28 14.93
N LEU A 56 -0.91 -9.58 14.68
CA LEU A 56 -1.07 -10.61 15.71
C LEU A 56 0.24 -10.86 16.45
N GLU A 57 1.37 -10.87 15.73
CA GLU A 57 2.70 -11.06 16.33
C GLU A 57 3.06 -9.93 17.31
N ILE A 58 2.69 -8.69 16.98
CA ILE A 58 3.09 -7.50 17.75
C ILE A 58 1.98 -6.98 18.69
N ASN A 59 0.81 -7.63 18.72
CA ASN A 59 -0.37 -7.19 19.46
C ASN A 59 -0.79 -5.74 19.17
N SER A 60 -0.65 -5.28 17.93
CA SER A 60 -1.06 -3.94 17.49
C SER A 60 -1.69 -3.97 16.11
N THR A 61 -2.92 -3.45 15.99
CA THR A 61 -3.74 -3.54 14.78
C THR A 61 -3.81 -2.24 13.98
N SER A 62 -3.17 -1.16 14.42
CA SER A 62 -3.31 0.18 13.81
C SER A 62 -3.00 0.16 12.32
N THR A 63 -1.81 -0.28 11.92
CA THR A 63 -1.38 -0.29 10.52
C THR A 63 -2.26 -1.20 9.65
N TYR A 64 -2.65 -2.37 10.16
CA TYR A 64 -3.55 -3.28 9.43
C TYR A 64 -4.93 -2.65 9.23
N ARG A 65 -5.49 -1.99 10.25
CA ARG A 65 -6.77 -1.29 10.16
C ARG A 65 -6.70 -0.11 9.21
N GLU A 66 -5.68 0.73 9.32
CA GLU A 66 -5.47 1.91 8.47
C GLU A 66 -5.36 1.54 7.00
N SER A 67 -4.65 0.46 6.68
CA SER A 67 -4.53 -0.02 5.30
C SER A 67 -5.88 -0.28 4.63
N LYS A 68 -6.96 -0.53 5.40
CA LYS A 68 -8.33 -0.82 4.87
C LYS A 68 -8.82 0.29 3.96
N THR A 69 -8.70 1.52 4.43
CA THR A 69 -9.19 2.67 3.70
C THR A 69 -8.35 2.93 2.46
N THR A 70 -7.01 2.95 2.59
CA THR A 70 -6.11 3.21 1.46
C THR A 70 -6.20 2.15 0.37
N GLN A 71 -6.37 0.86 0.73
CA GLN A 71 -6.61 -0.20 -0.25
C GLN A 71 -7.99 -0.08 -0.92
N SER A 72 -9.04 0.29 -0.17
CA SER A 72 -10.36 0.50 -0.77
C SER A 72 -10.32 1.63 -1.78
N ASN A 73 -9.70 2.76 -1.43
CA ASN A 73 -9.57 3.91 -2.34
C ASN A 73 -8.87 3.53 -3.64
N LEU A 74 -7.85 2.66 -3.57
CA LEU A 74 -7.15 2.17 -4.75
C LEU A 74 -8.04 1.28 -5.62
N ARG A 75 -8.82 0.38 -5.01
CA ARG A 75 -9.82 -0.44 -5.71
C ARG A 75 -10.88 0.43 -6.36
N ASP A 76 -11.41 1.41 -5.63
CA ASP A 76 -12.48 2.28 -6.12
C ASP A 76 -12.01 3.12 -7.32
N PHE A 77 -10.73 3.55 -7.31
CA PHE A 77 -10.10 4.23 -8.45
C PHE A 77 -9.85 3.32 -9.67
N VAL A 78 -9.53 2.04 -9.46
CA VAL A 78 -9.39 1.09 -10.57
C VAL A 78 -10.77 0.79 -11.17
N LEU A 79 -11.78 0.58 -10.32
CA LEU A 79 -13.17 0.36 -10.74
C LEU A 79 -13.76 1.58 -11.46
N SER A 80 -13.45 2.81 -11.04
CA SER A 80 -13.94 4.02 -11.71
C SER A 80 -13.43 4.17 -13.14
N ARG A 81 -12.34 3.47 -13.49
CA ARG A 81 -11.80 3.37 -14.86
C ARG A 81 -12.32 2.15 -15.64
N GLY A 82 -13.32 1.44 -15.11
CA GLY A 82 -13.93 0.28 -15.76
C GLY A 82 -13.04 -0.96 -15.75
N MET A 83 -12.05 -1.01 -14.85
CA MET A 83 -11.12 -2.13 -14.71
C MET A 83 -11.44 -2.91 -13.44
N GLU A 84 -11.34 -4.24 -13.50
CA GLU A 84 -11.43 -5.09 -12.29
C GLU A 84 -10.13 -5.06 -11.47
N ASP A 85 -8.99 -5.09 -12.17
CA ASP A 85 -7.64 -4.95 -11.62
C ASP A 85 -6.73 -4.38 -12.74
N ILE A 86 -5.49 -4.04 -12.40
CA ILE A 86 -4.47 -3.57 -13.34
C ILE A 86 -3.15 -4.30 -13.09
N ALA A 87 -2.46 -4.69 -14.18
CA ALA A 87 -1.13 -5.28 -14.08
C ALA A 87 -0.15 -4.27 -13.48
N LEU A 88 0.72 -4.69 -12.57
CA LEU A 88 1.76 -3.84 -11.99
C LEU A 88 2.65 -3.23 -13.07
N SER A 89 2.98 -4.00 -14.11
CA SER A 89 3.77 -3.54 -15.26
C SER A 89 3.09 -2.48 -16.13
N ALA A 90 1.77 -2.30 -15.99
CA ALA A 90 1.02 -1.27 -16.70
C ALA A 90 0.88 0.03 -15.89
N ILE A 91 1.43 0.08 -14.66
CA ILE A 91 1.41 1.29 -13.84
C ILE A 91 2.48 2.26 -14.33
N THR A 92 2.08 3.51 -14.52
CA THR A 92 2.92 4.60 -14.99
C THR A 92 2.92 5.76 -14.00
N GLU A 93 3.79 6.75 -14.20
CA GLU A 93 3.76 8.01 -13.46
C GLU A 93 2.37 8.70 -13.57
N GLU A 94 1.81 8.73 -14.79
CA GLU A 94 0.47 9.28 -15.07
C GLU A 94 -0.64 8.57 -14.29
N PHE A 95 -0.51 7.25 -14.07
CA PHE A 95 -1.43 6.52 -13.19
C PHE A 95 -1.40 7.08 -11.76
N GLY A 96 -0.20 7.37 -11.24
CA GLY A 96 -0.02 7.93 -9.89
C GLY A 96 -0.61 9.33 -9.77
N GLU A 97 -0.35 10.20 -10.74
CA GLU A 97 -0.92 11.55 -10.77
C GLU A 97 -2.45 11.53 -10.95
N SER A 98 -2.96 10.62 -11.77
CA SER A 98 -4.42 10.42 -11.92
C SER A 98 -5.06 9.93 -10.62
N PHE A 99 -4.41 9.01 -9.90
CA PHE A 99 -4.89 8.55 -8.60
C PHE A 99 -4.92 9.68 -7.57
N LYS A 100 -3.85 10.47 -7.51
CA LYS A 100 -3.76 11.66 -6.66
C LYS A 100 -4.87 12.66 -6.97
N MET A 101 -5.16 12.90 -8.24
CA MET A 101 -6.26 13.76 -8.68
C MET A 101 -7.63 13.22 -8.29
N PHE A 102 -7.87 11.92 -8.45
CA PHE A 102 -9.10 11.25 -8.02
C PHE A 102 -9.36 11.46 -6.53
N LEU A 103 -8.34 11.23 -5.69
CA LEU A 103 -8.44 11.43 -4.24
C LEU A 103 -8.77 12.88 -3.87
N LYS A 104 -8.22 13.85 -4.60
CA LYS A 104 -8.42 15.29 -4.33
C LYS A 104 -9.74 15.82 -4.84
N LYS A 105 -10.13 15.47 -6.06
CA LYS A 105 -11.27 16.09 -6.75
C LYS A 105 -12.57 15.33 -6.56
N ASP A 106 -12.50 14.00 -6.58
CA ASP A 106 -13.70 13.17 -6.53
C ASP A 106 -14.05 12.77 -5.10
N LEU A 107 -13.03 12.56 -4.24
CA LEU A 107 -13.24 12.22 -2.82
C LEU A 107 -13.05 13.38 -1.85
N ASP A 108 -12.61 14.56 -2.33
CA ASP A 108 -12.37 15.77 -1.52
C ASP A 108 -11.46 15.52 -0.29
N TYR A 109 -10.42 14.70 -0.44
CA TYR A 109 -9.52 14.39 0.67
C TYR A 109 -8.50 15.48 0.95
N SER A 110 -8.22 15.67 2.25
CA SER A 110 -7.11 16.51 2.69
C SER A 110 -5.77 16.05 2.13
N THR A 111 -4.82 16.97 1.96
CA THR A 111 -3.47 16.68 1.45
C THR A 111 -2.75 15.60 2.26
N SER A 112 -2.95 15.55 3.58
CA SER A 112 -2.37 14.51 4.43
C SER A 112 -2.94 13.13 4.11
N HIS A 113 -4.24 13.03 3.84
CA HIS A 113 -4.89 11.75 3.54
C HIS A 113 -4.55 11.29 2.11
N VAL A 114 -4.45 12.22 1.15
CA VAL A 114 -3.94 11.96 -0.21
C VAL A 114 -2.54 11.36 -0.15
N ASN A 115 -1.62 11.98 0.60
CA ASN A 115 -0.27 11.45 0.76
C ASN A 115 -0.25 10.08 1.41
N HIS A 116 -1.14 9.80 2.37
CA HIS A 116 -1.24 8.48 2.98
C HIS A 116 -1.68 7.41 1.97
N CYS A 117 -2.63 7.72 1.10
CA CYS A 117 -3.03 6.83 0.00
C CYS A 117 -1.89 6.63 -1.02
N LEU A 118 -1.14 7.69 -1.36
CA LEU A 118 0.02 7.59 -2.24
C LEU A 118 1.15 6.76 -1.61
N CYS A 119 1.42 6.92 -0.31
CA CYS A 119 2.38 6.06 0.41
C CYS A 119 1.97 4.58 0.35
N TRP A 120 0.67 4.29 0.44
CA TRP A 120 0.18 2.92 0.29
C TRP A 120 0.43 2.37 -1.12
N LEU A 121 0.09 3.13 -2.17
CA LEU A 121 0.40 2.74 -3.55
C LEU A 121 1.91 2.53 -3.75
N ASN A 122 2.72 3.49 -3.31
CA ASN A 122 4.18 3.45 -3.43
C ASN A 122 4.78 2.22 -2.73
N ARG A 123 4.25 1.88 -1.55
CA ARG A 123 4.62 0.65 -0.82
C ARG A 123 4.40 -0.61 -1.65
N LEU A 124 3.26 -0.73 -2.34
CA LEU A 124 2.98 -1.90 -3.19
C LEU A 124 3.95 -1.99 -4.36
N LEU A 125 4.33 -0.84 -4.94
CA LEU A 125 5.28 -0.80 -6.06
C LEU A 125 6.70 -1.14 -5.63
N TYR A 126 7.15 -0.66 -4.46
CA TYR A 126 8.44 -1.07 -3.92
C TYR A 126 8.48 -2.56 -3.60
N ILE A 127 7.41 -3.14 -3.04
CA ILE A 127 7.31 -4.59 -2.85
C ILE A 127 7.41 -5.33 -4.20
N ALA A 128 6.74 -4.82 -5.23
CA ALA A 128 6.81 -5.39 -6.57
C ALA A 128 8.21 -5.30 -7.20
N VAL A 129 8.96 -4.22 -6.92
CA VAL A 129 10.37 -4.10 -7.31
C VAL A 129 11.24 -5.09 -6.54
N ASP A 130 11.08 -5.20 -5.23
CA ASP A 130 11.80 -6.16 -4.38
C ASP A 130 11.54 -7.62 -4.81
N GLN A 131 10.35 -7.87 -5.38
CA GLN A 131 9.94 -9.18 -5.91
C GLN A 131 10.24 -9.34 -7.41
N GLU A 132 10.95 -8.39 -8.02
CA GLU A 132 11.35 -8.39 -9.44
C GLU A 132 10.19 -8.44 -10.44
N VAL A 133 8.98 -8.10 -10.01
CA VAL A 133 7.82 -7.90 -10.91
C VAL A 133 7.99 -6.62 -11.71
N LEU A 134 8.58 -5.59 -11.07
CA LEU A 134 8.94 -4.32 -11.68
C LEU A 134 10.45 -4.16 -11.67
N ARG A 135 10.99 -3.54 -12.74
CA ARG A 135 12.42 -3.19 -12.79
C ARG A 135 12.75 -1.97 -11.94
N THR A 136 11.86 -0.97 -11.98
CA THR A 136 11.98 0.29 -11.26
C THR A 136 10.59 0.73 -10.81
N ASN A 137 10.54 1.64 -9.83
CA ASN A 137 9.29 2.18 -9.35
C ASN A 137 8.79 3.28 -10.30
N PRO A 138 7.62 3.13 -10.94
CA PRO A 138 7.11 4.13 -11.89
C PRO A 138 6.63 5.42 -11.22
N LEU A 139 6.58 5.50 -9.89
CA LEU A 139 6.12 6.67 -9.13
C LEU A 139 7.24 7.43 -8.42
N GLU A 140 8.50 7.18 -8.78
CA GLU A 140 9.66 7.84 -8.15
C GLU A 140 9.58 9.36 -8.22
N ASP A 141 9.08 9.89 -9.35
CA ASP A 141 8.96 11.34 -9.60
C ASP A 141 7.59 11.93 -9.21
N VAL A 142 6.64 11.11 -8.75
CA VAL A 142 5.31 11.62 -8.32
C VAL A 142 5.42 12.29 -6.96
N GLU A 143 5.40 13.62 -6.97
CA GLU A 143 5.56 14.42 -5.75
C GLU A 143 4.36 14.28 -4.79
N TYR A 144 4.65 14.22 -3.50
CA TYR A 144 3.63 14.33 -2.46
C TYR A 144 3.07 15.75 -2.36
N GLU A 145 1.81 15.86 -1.95
CA GLU A 145 1.17 17.14 -1.67
C GLU A 145 1.89 17.86 -0.52
N LYS A 146 2.12 19.17 -0.68
CA LYS A 146 2.69 20.00 0.37
C LYS A 146 1.73 20.02 1.57
N LYS A 147 2.19 19.49 2.70
CA LYS A 147 1.44 19.55 3.95
C LYS A 147 1.40 21.01 4.43
N PRO A 148 0.25 21.50 4.91
CA PRO A 148 0.23 22.78 5.59
C PRO A 148 1.17 22.71 6.82
N PRO A 149 1.81 23.84 7.19
CA PRO A 149 2.66 23.86 8.37
C PRO A 149 1.86 23.40 9.60
N PRO A 150 2.46 22.59 10.49
CA PRO A 150 1.79 22.13 11.69
C PRO A 150 1.27 23.32 12.49
N LYS A 151 -0.03 23.31 12.81
CA LYS A 151 -0.57 24.24 13.79
C LYS A 151 -0.13 23.75 15.17
N LEU A 152 0.95 24.32 15.70
CA LEU A 152 1.43 24.04 17.06
C LEU A 152 0.40 24.56 18.07
N ARG A 153 -0.57 23.71 18.42
CA ARG A 153 -1.54 23.97 19.49
C ARG A 153 -0.95 23.43 20.78
N HIS A 154 -0.17 24.26 21.47
CA HIS A 154 0.18 23.98 22.86
C HIS A 154 -0.98 24.40 23.75
N ILE A 155 -1.23 23.64 24.81
CA ILE A 155 -2.15 24.06 25.87
C ILE A 155 -1.36 24.94 26.82
N THR A 156 -1.81 26.17 27.05
CA THR A 156 -1.21 27.06 28.04
C THR A 156 -1.57 26.63 29.47
N ARG A 157 -0.82 27.10 30.47
CA ARG A 157 -1.09 26.80 31.89
C ARG A 157 -2.52 27.19 32.31
N ASN A 158 -3.04 28.29 31.79
CA ASN A 158 -4.39 28.76 32.12
C ASN A 158 -5.47 27.90 31.45
N GLU A 159 -5.25 27.46 30.20
CA GLU A 159 -6.15 26.53 29.53
C GLU A 159 -6.15 25.16 30.22
N LEU A 160 -4.99 24.66 30.63
CA LEU A 160 -4.89 23.43 31.43
C LEU A 160 -5.66 23.58 32.74
N LYS A 161 -5.47 24.69 33.46
CA LYS A 161 -6.20 24.94 34.71
C LYS A 161 -7.71 24.96 34.50
N LYS A 162 -8.18 25.58 33.42
CA LYS A 162 -9.60 25.63 33.05
C LYS A 162 -10.16 24.25 32.70
N ILE A 163 -9.40 23.42 31.99
CA ILE A 163 -9.77 22.02 31.69
C ILE A 163 -9.88 21.22 33.00
N MET A 164 -8.92 21.37 33.91
CA MET A 164 -8.95 20.70 35.22
C MET A 164 -10.10 21.16 36.11
N GLU A 165 -10.49 22.45 36.04
CA GLU A 165 -11.61 23.02 36.79
C GLU A 165 -12.98 22.68 36.18
N THR A 166 -13.01 22.17 34.93
CA THR A 166 -14.25 21.80 34.21
C THR A 166 -14.16 20.36 33.68
N PRO A 167 -14.17 19.34 34.56
CA PRO A 167 -14.12 17.95 34.14
C PRO A 167 -15.27 17.62 33.20
N MET A 168 -14.98 16.81 32.17
CA MET A 168 -15.98 16.50 31.15
C MET A 168 -17.10 15.64 31.76
N PRO A 169 -18.36 15.80 31.33
CA PRO A 169 -19.51 15.14 31.97
C PRO A 169 -19.49 13.60 31.91
N TYR A 170 -18.61 13.00 31.10
CA TYR A 170 -18.48 11.55 30.98
C TYR A 170 -17.00 11.12 31.10
N GLU A 171 -16.71 10.17 32.01
CA GLU A 171 -15.36 9.63 32.24
C GLU A 171 -14.65 9.13 30.97
N ARG A 172 -15.40 8.61 29.98
CA ARG A 172 -14.85 8.10 28.71
C ARG A 172 -14.41 9.19 27.72
N GLN A 173 -14.64 10.46 28.02
CA GLN A 173 -14.15 11.57 27.20
C GLN A 173 -12.74 12.02 27.64
N GLU A 174 -12.24 11.53 28.77
CA GLU A 174 -10.92 11.84 29.32
C GLU A 174 -9.86 10.76 29.04
N LEU A 175 -10.26 9.62 28.45
CA LEU A 175 -9.39 8.50 28.03
C LEU A 175 -9.13 8.53 26.52
#